data_AF-A0A7C5PG52-F1
#
_entry.id   AF-A0A7C5PG52-F1
#
_cell.length_a   1.000
_cell.length_b   1.000
_cell.length_c   1.000
_cell.angle_alpha   90.00
_cell.angle_beta   90.00
_cell.angle_gamma   90.00
#
_symmetry.space_group_name_H-M   'P 1'
#
loop_
_entity.id
_entity.type
_entity.pdbx_description
1 polymer ?
#
loop_
_entity_poly.entity_id
_entity_poly.type
_entity_poly.pdbx_seq_one_letter_code
_entity_poly.pdbx_strand_id
1 'polypeptide(L)'
;MKGLESKPLLGGEASRRGWAGRGGLPPSAWSLILSNLLPLAGVLFWGWDAFSLLLLFWMENVVIGVIHVFRLALAEGGTGMEKAGRFFLIPFFAVHYGLFTFVHGVFVVALCGPDSPFRGGGGAGFNPMDLPSIVLSRLGEGGFGAALAVLAASHVFSFVS
;
A
#
# COMPACT_ATOMS: atom_id res chain seq x y z
N MET A 1 -17.35 48.22 -49.44
CA MET A 1 -16.54 47.25 -50.20
C MET A 1 -15.14 47.22 -49.61
N LYS A 2 -14.71 46.02 -49.16
CA LYS A 2 -13.33 45.53 -49.00
C LYS A 2 -12.27 46.42 -48.35
N GLY A 3 -11.82 45.99 -47.18
CA GLY A 3 -10.55 46.38 -46.58
C GLY A 3 -10.25 45.55 -45.35
N LEU A 4 -10.13 44.23 -45.51
CA LEU A 4 -9.65 43.31 -44.47
C LEU A 4 -8.22 43.70 -44.08
N GLU A 5 -8.06 44.40 -42.96
CA GLU A 5 -6.77 44.52 -42.29
C GLU A 5 -6.34 43.12 -41.82
N SER A 6 -5.42 42.54 -42.58
CA SER A 6 -4.77 41.29 -42.29
C SER A 6 -3.83 41.53 -41.11
N LYS A 7 -4.27 41.08 -39.93
CA LYS A 7 -3.40 40.91 -38.76
C LYS A 7 -2.11 40.20 -39.20
N PRO A 8 -0.92 40.72 -38.86
CA PRO A 8 0.32 40.06 -39.19
C PRO A 8 0.37 38.70 -38.47
N LEU A 9 0.38 37.64 -39.26
CA LEU A 9 0.82 36.32 -38.85
C LEU A 9 2.35 36.34 -38.80
N LEU A 10 2.92 35.66 -37.79
CA LEU A 10 4.35 35.53 -37.44
C LEU A 10 4.83 36.65 -36.52
N GLY A 11 5.51 36.37 -35.41
CA GLY A 11 6.10 35.13 -34.95
C GLY A 11 6.99 35.43 -33.73
N GLY A 12 7.29 34.39 -32.95
CA GLY A 12 8.04 34.48 -31.68
C GLY A 12 7.16 35.14 -30.63
N GLU A 13 6.64 34.47 -29.62
CA GLU A 13 7.40 34.03 -28.44
C GLU A 13 6.62 32.91 -27.74
N ALA A 14 6.23 31.88 -28.49
CA ALA A 14 5.66 30.67 -27.88
C ALA A 14 6.76 29.90 -27.17
N SER A 15 7.08 30.35 -25.96
CA SER A 15 7.42 29.53 -24.81
C SER A 15 8.44 28.41 -25.08
N ARG A 16 9.60 28.78 -25.63
CA ARG A 16 10.85 28.03 -25.40
C ARG A 16 11.35 28.28 -23.97
N ARG A 17 10.44 28.22 -22.98
CA ARG A 17 10.80 28.25 -21.57
C ARG A 17 11.44 26.91 -21.25
N GLY A 18 12.76 26.97 -21.13
CA GLY A 18 13.70 25.88 -20.95
C GLY A 18 13.17 24.73 -20.09
N TRP A 19 13.23 23.54 -20.66
CA TRP A 19 13.16 22.26 -19.94
C TRP A 19 14.43 21.95 -19.13
N ALA A 20 15.35 22.90 -19.01
CA ALA A 20 16.57 22.76 -18.25
C ALA A 20 16.51 23.67 -17.02
N GLY A 21 16.30 23.08 -15.84
CA GLY A 21 16.53 23.79 -14.58
C GLY A 21 15.75 23.32 -13.37
N ARG A 22 16.08 22.13 -12.84
CA ARG A 22 16.52 21.95 -11.44
C ARG A 22 16.97 20.49 -11.26
N GLY A 23 18.26 20.33 -10.97
CA GLY A 23 18.87 19.05 -10.62
C GLY A 23 18.24 18.47 -9.36
N GLY A 24 17.98 17.17 -9.40
CA GLY A 24 17.33 16.41 -8.36
C GLY A 24 16.04 15.76 -8.87
N LEU A 25 15.98 14.44 -8.77
CA LEU A 25 14.71 13.72 -8.92
C LEU A 25 13.70 14.32 -7.92
N PRO A 26 12.46 14.65 -8.34
CA PRO A 26 11.47 15.17 -7.41
C PRO A 26 11.29 14.18 -6.23
N PRO A 27 10.93 14.63 -5.02
CA PRO A 27 10.78 13.75 -3.85
C PRO A 27 9.87 12.54 -4.11
N SER A 28 8.86 12.70 -4.97
CA SER A 28 7.98 11.63 -5.44
C SER A 28 8.69 10.59 -6.32
N ALA A 29 9.68 10.98 -7.13
CA ALA A 29 10.47 10.06 -7.93
C ALA A 29 11.40 9.19 -7.05
N TRP A 30 11.95 9.75 -5.97
CA TRP A 30 12.68 8.96 -4.99
C TRP A 30 11.79 7.93 -4.28
N SER A 31 10.56 8.33 -3.89
CA SER A 31 9.58 7.41 -3.31
C SER A 31 9.21 6.28 -4.27
N LEU A 32 9.02 6.58 -5.56
CA LEU A 32 8.76 5.57 -6.60
C LEU A 32 9.94 4.61 -6.81
N ILE A 33 11.17 5.12 -6.81
CA ILE A 33 12.36 4.28 -6.98
C ILE A 33 12.50 3.34 -5.78
N LEU A 34 12.36 3.85 -4.56
CA LEU A 34 12.46 3.03 -3.34
C LEU A 34 11.35 1.97 -3.26
N SER A 35 10.12 2.32 -3.61
CA SER A 35 8.98 1.40 -3.55
C SER A 35 9.07 0.26 -4.57
N ASN A 36 9.78 0.47 -5.68
CA ASN A 36 10.02 -0.57 -6.69
C ASN A 36 11.28 -1.41 -6.39
N LEU A 37 12.27 -0.85 -5.68
CA LEU A 37 13.50 -1.56 -5.32
C LEU A 37 13.28 -2.69 -4.32
N LEU A 38 12.38 -2.50 -3.36
CA LEU A 38 12.07 -3.48 -2.32
C LEU A 38 11.46 -4.78 -2.88
N PRO A 39 10.39 -4.74 -3.72
CA PRO A 39 9.88 -5.94 -4.37
C PRO A 39 10.91 -6.55 -5.34
N LEU A 40 11.69 -5.72 -6.04
CA LEU A 40 12.72 -6.20 -6.96
C LEU A 40 13.84 -6.97 -6.23
N ALA A 41 14.27 -6.49 -5.07
CA ALA A 41 15.25 -7.15 -4.23
C ALA A 41 14.71 -8.50 -3.70
N GLY A 42 13.44 -8.55 -3.29
CA GLY A 42 12.80 -9.81 -2.88
C GLY A 42 12.79 -10.87 -3.98
N VAL A 43 12.51 -10.48 -5.22
CA VAL A 43 12.55 -11.39 -6.39
C VAL A 43 13.99 -11.82 -6.69
N LEU A 44 14.95 -10.88 -6.69
CA LEU A 44 16.33 -11.16 -7.14
C LEU A 44 17.14 -12.00 -6.15
N PHE A 45 16.99 -11.74 -4.85
CA PHE A 45 17.79 -12.40 -3.81
C PHE A 45 17.10 -13.62 -3.18
N TRP A 46 15.76 -13.60 -3.11
CA TRP A 46 14.98 -14.65 -2.45
C TRP A 46 14.02 -15.40 -3.37
N GLY A 47 14.03 -15.09 -4.67
CA GLY A 47 13.20 -15.79 -5.65
C GLY A 47 11.70 -15.63 -5.40
N TRP A 48 11.29 -14.53 -4.76
CA TRP A 48 9.88 -14.33 -4.42
C TRP A 48 9.00 -14.37 -5.66
N ASP A 49 7.91 -15.12 -5.54
CA ASP A 49 6.84 -15.15 -6.52
C ASP A 49 5.90 -13.95 -6.37
N ALA A 50 5.09 -13.68 -7.40
CA ALA A 50 4.14 -12.56 -7.39
C ALA A 50 3.13 -12.62 -6.23
N PHE A 51 2.77 -13.82 -5.76
CA PHE A 51 1.87 -13.96 -4.61
C PHE A 51 2.54 -13.55 -3.31
N SER A 52 3.81 -13.90 -3.10
CA SER A 52 4.60 -13.41 -1.96
C SER A 52 4.62 -11.88 -1.92
N LEU A 53 4.82 -11.21 -3.06
CA LEU A 53 4.78 -9.74 -3.13
C LEU A 53 3.40 -9.18 -2.76
N LEU A 54 2.33 -9.72 -3.33
CA LEU A 54 0.96 -9.29 -3.03
C LEU A 54 0.60 -9.52 -1.56
N LEU A 55 1.04 -10.64 -0.97
CA LEU A 55 0.85 -10.94 0.44
C LEU A 55 1.62 -9.97 1.33
N LEU A 56 2.84 -9.57 0.96
CA LEU A 56 3.63 -8.59 1.69
C LEU A 56 2.96 -7.21 1.69
N PHE A 57 2.50 -6.74 0.53
CA PHE A 57 1.76 -5.48 0.41
C PHE A 57 0.42 -5.54 1.15
N TRP A 58 -0.24 -6.69 1.18
CA TRP A 58 -1.43 -6.88 1.99
C TRP A 58 -1.12 -6.80 3.49
N MET A 59 -0.03 -7.43 3.95
CA MET A 59 0.42 -7.35 5.34
C MET A 59 0.80 -5.92 5.75
N GLU A 60 1.35 -5.13 4.84
CA GLU A 60 1.60 -3.71 5.05
C GLU A 60 0.30 -2.96 5.41
N ASN A 61 -0.79 -3.21 4.68
CA ASN A 61 -2.09 -2.62 5.02
C ASN A 61 -2.57 -3.06 6.40
N VAL A 62 -2.41 -4.34 6.76
CA VAL A 62 -2.74 -4.85 8.11
C VAL A 62 -1.97 -4.06 9.18
N VAL A 63 -0.66 -3.88 9.00
CA VAL A 63 0.19 -3.14 9.94
C VAL A 63 -0.25 -1.69 10.07
N ILE A 64 -0.47 -0.99 8.96
CA ILE A 64 -0.95 0.42 8.96
C ILE A 64 -2.29 0.53 9.67
N GLY A 65 -3.21 -0.39 9.39
CA GLY A 65 -4.51 -0.45 10.02
C GLY A 65 -4.45 -0.62 11.53
N VAL A 66 -3.61 -1.55 11.98
CA VAL A 66 -3.35 -1.79 13.41
C VAL A 66 -2.79 -0.52 14.07
N ILE A 67 -1.79 0.13 13.46
CA ILE A 67 -1.23 1.39 13.96
C ILE A 67 -2.31 2.48 14.08
N HIS A 68 -3.19 2.62 13.08
CA HIS A 68 -4.27 3.59 13.11
C HIS A 68 -5.34 3.28 14.16
N VAL A 69 -5.69 2.01 14.36
CA VAL A 69 -6.62 1.60 15.43
C VAL A 69 -6.01 1.93 16.80
N PHE A 70 -4.72 1.65 17.01
CA PHE A 70 -4.02 2.03 18.25
C PHE A 70 -3.97 3.55 18.45
N ARG A 71 -3.74 4.32 17.38
CA ARG A 71 -3.77 5.79 17.44
C ARG A 71 -5.14 6.31 17.86
N LEU A 72 -6.22 5.72 17.35
CA LEU A 72 -7.58 6.08 17.74
C LEU A 72 -7.89 5.68 19.19
N ALA A 73 -7.37 4.53 19.65
CA ALA A 73 -7.52 4.06 21.03
C ALA A 73 -6.73 4.91 22.04
N LEU A 74 -5.54 5.38 21.67
CA LEU A 74 -4.64 6.20 22.49
C LEU A 74 -4.90 7.72 22.33
N ALA A 75 -5.89 8.14 21.53
CA ALA A 75 -6.20 9.54 21.32
C ALA A 75 -6.78 10.19 22.60
N GLU A 76 -5.95 10.94 23.31
CA GLU A 76 -6.34 11.73 24.48
C GLU A 76 -6.95 13.09 24.08
N GLY A 77 -8.01 13.50 24.79
CA GLY A 77 -8.67 14.80 24.61
C GLY A 77 -10.02 14.70 23.89
N GLY A 78 -11.05 15.36 24.44
CA GLY A 78 -12.41 15.39 23.90
C GLY A 78 -13.47 15.67 24.97
N THR A 79 -14.56 16.34 24.59
CA THR A 79 -15.70 16.63 25.47
C THR A 79 -16.44 15.34 25.87
N GLY A 80 -17.27 15.37 26.92
CA GLY A 80 -17.98 14.17 27.41
C GLY A 80 -18.82 13.45 26.35
N MET A 81 -19.42 14.19 25.40
CA MET A 81 -20.18 13.65 24.27
C MET A 81 -19.28 12.93 23.26
N GLU A 82 -18.07 13.45 23.00
CA GLU A 82 -17.11 12.86 22.07
C GLU A 82 -16.52 11.55 22.63
N LYS A 83 -16.34 11.46 23.95
CA LYS A 83 -15.89 10.22 24.62
C LYS A 83 -16.91 9.08 24.47
N ALA A 84 -18.21 9.38 24.56
CA ALA A 84 -19.27 8.39 24.38
C ALA A 84 -19.33 7.87 22.93
N GLY A 85 -19.20 8.76 21.93
CA GLY A 85 -19.16 8.37 20.52
C GLY A 85 -17.95 7.47 20.18
N ARG A 86 -16.79 7.73 20.80
CA ARG A 86 -15.58 6.90 20.62
C ARG A 86 -15.75 5.48 21.10
N PHE A 87 -16.48 5.26 22.20
CA PHE A 87 -16.71 3.92 22.74
C PHE A 87 -17.44 3.00 21.74
N PHE A 88 -18.26 3.57 20.85
CA PHE A 88 -18.89 2.83 19.76
C PHE A 88 -18.02 2.79 18.49
N LEU A 89 -17.47 3.94 18.09
CA LEU A 89 -16.74 4.07 16.82
C LEU A 89 -15.42 3.30 16.79
N ILE A 90 -14.69 3.21 17.90
CA ILE A 90 -13.41 2.48 17.97
C ILE A 90 -13.58 0.99 17.70
N PRO A 91 -14.42 0.24 18.46
CA PRO A 91 -14.61 -1.18 18.19
C PRO A 91 -15.32 -1.43 16.85
N PHE A 92 -16.26 -0.57 16.45
CA PHE A 92 -16.88 -0.66 15.13
C PHE A 92 -15.84 -0.56 14.01
N PHE A 93 -14.97 0.46 14.07
CA PHE A 93 -13.91 0.65 13.10
C PHE A 93 -12.93 -0.52 13.11
N ALA A 94 -12.49 -0.99 14.28
CA ALA A 94 -11.57 -2.11 14.41
C ALA A 94 -12.15 -3.41 13.81
N VAL A 95 -13.41 -3.74 14.12
CA VAL A 95 -14.09 -4.93 13.59
C VAL A 95 -14.34 -4.80 12.09
N HIS A 96 -14.86 -3.66 11.62
CA HIS A 96 -15.18 -3.46 10.21
C HIS A 96 -13.92 -3.43 9.33
N TYR A 97 -12.90 -2.68 9.76
CA TYR A 97 -11.61 -2.63 9.09
C TYR A 97 -10.92 -4.00 9.10
N GLY A 98 -10.97 -4.71 10.24
CA GLY A 98 -10.45 -6.08 10.36
C GLY A 98 -11.15 -7.04 9.40
N LEU A 99 -12.48 -7.01 9.33
CA LEU A 99 -13.26 -7.85 8.42
C LEU A 99 -12.94 -7.54 6.95
N PHE A 100 -12.87 -6.27 6.58
CA PHE A 100 -12.54 -5.87 5.21
C PHE A 100 -11.13 -6.34 4.82
N THR A 101 -10.16 -6.14 5.71
CA THR A 101 -8.77 -6.55 5.48
C THR A 101 -8.64 -8.06 5.41
N PHE A 102 -9.36 -8.80 6.26
CA PHE A 102 -9.41 -10.25 6.22
C PHE A 102 -9.97 -10.77 4.90
N VAL A 103 -11.16 -10.30 4.50
CA VAL A 103 -11.78 -10.69 3.23
C VAL A 103 -10.88 -10.34 2.03
N HIS A 104 -10.23 -9.17 2.05
CA HIS A 104 -9.25 -8.80 1.03
C HIS A 104 -8.08 -9.79 0.98
N GLY A 105 -7.55 -10.21 2.12
CA GLY A 105 -6.50 -11.23 2.21
C GLY A 105 -6.96 -12.57 1.63
N VAL A 106 -8.22 -12.95 1.91
CA VAL A 106 -8.83 -14.17 1.35
C VAL A 106 -8.83 -14.09 -0.16
N PHE A 107 -9.16 -12.93 -0.75
CA PHE A 107 -9.09 -12.73 -2.20
C PHE A 107 -7.67 -12.81 -2.76
N VAL A 108 -6.67 -12.26 -2.07
CA VAL A 108 -5.26 -12.36 -2.49
C VAL A 108 -4.82 -13.82 -2.56
N VAL A 109 -5.13 -14.63 -1.54
CA VAL A 109 -4.85 -16.07 -1.53
C VAL A 109 -5.70 -16.81 -2.57
N ALA A 110 -6.98 -16.49 -2.68
CA ALA A 110 -7.89 -17.13 -3.63
C ALA A 110 -7.45 -16.92 -5.07
N LEU A 111 -6.95 -15.73 -5.42
CA LEU A 111 -6.59 -15.36 -6.80
C LEU A 111 -5.15 -15.75 -7.15
N CYS A 112 -4.21 -15.59 -6.23
CA CYS A 112 -2.79 -15.70 -6.52
C CYS A 112 -2.06 -16.81 -5.76
N GLY A 113 -2.68 -17.36 -4.71
CA GLY A 113 -2.09 -18.38 -3.85
C GLY A 113 -1.82 -19.71 -4.56
N PRO A 114 -0.98 -20.59 -3.99
CA PRO A 114 -0.65 -21.89 -4.59
C PRO A 114 -1.87 -22.77 -4.83
N ASP A 115 -2.78 -22.83 -3.85
CA ASP A 115 -4.01 -23.63 -3.89
C ASP A 115 -5.21 -22.85 -4.43
N SER A 116 -4.96 -21.80 -5.20
CA SER A 116 -6.00 -20.91 -5.71
C SER A 116 -7.00 -21.66 -6.60
N PRO A 117 -8.32 -21.53 -6.36
CA PRO A 117 -9.34 -22.08 -7.24
C PRO A 117 -9.30 -21.46 -8.65
N PHE A 118 -8.75 -20.24 -8.79
CA PHE A 118 -8.70 -19.49 -10.04
C PHE A 118 -7.44 -19.73 -10.89
N ARG A 119 -6.36 -20.29 -10.33
CA ARG A 119 -5.10 -20.55 -11.05
C ARG A 119 -4.98 -21.99 -11.57
N GLY A 120 -6.07 -22.77 -11.52
CA GLY A 120 -6.12 -24.15 -11.99
C GLY A 120 -5.75 -25.20 -10.94
N GLY A 121 -5.57 -24.82 -9.66
CA GLY A 121 -5.21 -25.72 -8.56
C GLY A 121 -6.34 -26.63 -8.04
N GLY A 122 -7.44 -26.75 -8.79
CA GLY A 122 -8.56 -27.64 -8.44
C GLY A 122 -9.42 -27.20 -7.24
N GLY A 123 -9.06 -26.13 -6.52
CA GLY A 123 -9.86 -25.52 -5.44
C GLY A 123 -10.06 -26.37 -4.18
N ALA A 124 -9.67 -27.65 -4.21
CA ALA A 124 -9.94 -28.63 -3.17
C ALA A 124 -9.17 -28.38 -1.85
N GLY A 125 -8.16 -27.51 -1.87
CA GLY A 125 -7.35 -27.13 -0.69
C GLY A 125 -7.59 -25.71 -0.17
N PHE A 126 -8.47 -24.92 -0.78
CA PHE A 126 -8.64 -23.52 -0.38
C PHE A 126 -9.58 -23.37 0.81
N ASN A 127 -9.03 -23.06 1.99
CA ASN A 127 -9.82 -22.60 3.13
C ASN A 127 -9.48 -21.15 3.50
N PRO A 128 -10.45 -20.23 3.51
CA PRO A 128 -10.25 -18.84 3.95
C PRO A 128 -9.68 -18.70 5.36
N MET A 129 -9.96 -19.67 6.23
CA MET A 129 -9.53 -19.66 7.63
C MET A 129 -8.06 -20.04 7.81
N ASP A 130 -7.39 -20.55 6.78
CA ASP A 130 -5.96 -20.88 6.80
C ASP A 130 -5.07 -19.64 6.52
N LEU A 131 -5.66 -18.46 6.32
CA LEU A 131 -4.91 -17.21 6.15
C LEU A 131 -3.82 -16.98 7.21
N PRO A 132 -4.12 -17.09 8.53
CA PRO A 132 -3.11 -16.87 9.56
C PRO A 132 -1.95 -17.87 9.50
N SER A 133 -2.23 -19.14 9.17
CA SER A 133 -1.20 -20.17 9.07
C SER A 133 -0.34 -20.00 7.80
N ILE A 134 -0.94 -19.57 6.69
CA ILE A 134 -0.22 -19.21 5.45
C ILE A 134 0.70 -18.02 5.70
N VAL A 135 0.23 -16.97 6.38
CA VAL A 135 1.10 -15.82 6.71
C VAL A 135 2.23 -16.26 7.63
N LEU A 136 1.94 -17.08 8.63
CA LEU A 136 2.94 -17.54 9.60
C LEU A 136 4.02 -18.43 8.97
N SER A 137 3.65 -19.31 8.05
CA SER A 137 4.63 -20.13 7.32
C SER A 137 5.54 -19.26 6.44
N ARG A 138 4.98 -18.25 5.77
CA ARG A 138 5.74 -17.32 4.93
C ARG A 138 6.67 -16.42 5.72
N LEU A 139 6.33 -16.04 6.95
CA LEU A 139 7.20 -15.24 7.81
C LEU A 139 8.58 -15.90 8.07
N GLY A 140 8.64 -17.23 8.09
CA GLY A 140 9.88 -17.99 8.30
C GLY A 140 10.71 -18.23 7.03
N GLU A 141 10.16 -17.94 5.85
CA GLU A 141 10.80 -18.25 4.57
C GLU A 141 11.46 -17.01 3.96
N GLY A 142 12.68 -17.20 3.45
CA GLY A 142 13.29 -16.30 2.46
C GLY A 142 13.26 -14.80 2.80
N GLY A 143 13.59 -14.42 4.05
CA GLY A 143 13.70 -13.01 4.45
C GLY A 143 12.38 -12.23 4.48
N PHE A 144 11.24 -12.88 4.25
CA PHE A 144 9.92 -12.24 4.21
C PHE A 144 9.58 -11.54 5.53
N GLY A 145 9.83 -12.19 6.66
CA GLY A 145 9.66 -11.60 7.99
C GLY A 145 10.55 -10.37 8.22
N ALA A 146 11.79 -10.40 7.72
CA ALA A 146 12.69 -9.25 7.82
C ALA A 146 12.20 -8.07 6.98
N ALA A 147 11.70 -8.32 5.76
CA ALA A 147 11.13 -7.29 4.92
C ALA A 147 9.87 -6.67 5.54
N LEU A 148 8.98 -7.51 6.08
CA LEU A 148 7.81 -7.03 6.81
C LEU A 148 8.22 -6.19 8.03
N ALA A 149 9.23 -6.63 8.79
CA ALA A 149 9.72 -5.90 9.95
C ALA A 149 10.32 -4.54 9.57
N VAL A 150 11.08 -4.47 8.47
CA VAL A 150 11.64 -3.21 7.95
C VAL A 150 10.53 -2.26 7.49
N LEU A 151 9.52 -2.78 6.79
CA LEU A 151 8.35 -2.03 6.38
C LEU A 151 7.58 -1.49 7.59
N ALA A 152 7.26 -2.36 8.55
CA ALA A 152 6.59 -1.99 9.78
C ALA A 152 7.39 -0.95 10.57
N ALA A 153 8.70 -1.12 10.68
CA ALA A 153 9.59 -0.16 11.35
C ALA A 153 9.60 1.20 10.62
N SER A 154 9.56 1.20 9.29
CA SER A 154 9.50 2.44 8.49
C SER A 154 8.19 3.20 8.75
N HIS A 155 7.07 2.50 8.83
CA HIS A 155 5.77 3.08 9.18
C HIS A 155 5.73 3.60 10.61
N VAL A 156 6.29 2.85 11.57
CA VAL A 156 6.41 3.28 12.96
C VAL A 156 7.33 4.51 13.09
N PHE A 157 8.43 4.58 12.33
CA PHE A 157 9.30 5.75 12.33
C PHE A 157 8.57 6.97 11.75
N SER A 158 7.84 6.81 10.65
CA SER A 158 6.98 7.88 10.10
C SER A 158 5.83 8.26 11.04
N PHE A 159 5.45 7.40 11.98
CA PHE A 159 4.45 7.70 13.00
C PHE A 159 5.02 8.57 14.13
N VAL A 160 6.30 8.45 14.45
CA VAL A 160 6.98 9.22 15.50
C VAL A 160 7.55 10.55 14.98
N SER A 161 7.95 10.60 13.72
CA SER A 161 8.60 11.75 13.08
C SER A 161 7.62 12.78 12.52
#